data_AF-A0A1I1AYH6-F1
#
_entry.id   AF-A0A1I1AYH6-F1
#
_cell.length_a   1.000
_cell.length_b   1.000
_cell.length_c   1.000
_cell.angle_alpha   90.00
_cell.angle_beta   90.00
_cell.angle_gamma   90.00
#
_symmetry.space_group_name_H-M   'P 1'
#
loop_
_entity.id
_entity.type
_entity.pdbx_description
1 polymer ?
#
loop_
_entity_poly.entity_id
_entity_poly.type
_entity_poly.pdbx_seq_one_letter_code
_entity_poly.pdbx_strand_id
1 'polypeptide(L)' 'MPNKMRNKKKECNKHVNHNPQAESVKAAFGEPKAKEYNPKDFKI' A
#
# COMPACT_ATOMS: atom_id res chain seq x y z
N MET A 1 16.42 -40.17 2.53
CA MET A 1 15.26 -39.28 2.78
C MET A 1 15.67 -37.87 2.39
N PRO A 2 15.01 -37.18 1.44
CA PRO A 2 15.42 -35.82 1.09
C PRO A 2 14.91 -34.82 2.13
N ASN A 3 15.85 -34.13 2.79
CA ASN A 3 15.59 -33.10 3.78
C ASN A 3 15.05 -31.83 3.10
N LYS A 4 13.77 -31.53 3.28
CA LYS A 4 13.10 -30.36 2.69
C LYS A 4 13.19 -29.17 3.65
N MET A 5 14.39 -28.61 3.82
CA MET A 5 14.59 -27.49 4.74
C MET A 5 14.47 -26.13 4.03
N ARG A 6 13.24 -25.61 4.06
CA ARG A 6 12.84 -24.18 4.02
C ARG A 6 13.45 -23.32 2.92
N ASN A 7 12.66 -23.09 1.87
CA ASN A 7 12.73 -21.88 1.04
C ASN A 7 12.50 -20.65 1.94
N LYS A 8 13.55 -20.14 2.60
CA LYS A 8 13.54 -18.76 3.08
C LYS A 8 13.43 -17.93 1.81
N LYS A 9 12.23 -17.41 1.53
CA LYS A 9 12.01 -16.34 0.55
C LYS A 9 13.18 -15.39 0.76
N LYS A 10 13.95 -15.16 -0.30
CA LYS A 10 14.87 -14.02 -0.32
C LYS A 10 13.96 -12.82 -0.10
N GLU A 11 13.81 -12.38 1.15
CA GLU A 11 13.65 -10.97 1.44
C GLU A 11 14.95 -10.36 0.93
N CYS A 12 15.00 -10.23 -0.38
CA CYS A 12 15.75 -9.20 -1.04
C CYS A 12 15.43 -7.98 -0.20
N ASN A 13 16.45 -7.42 0.45
CA ASN A 13 16.43 -6.08 1.00
C ASN A 13 16.07 -5.15 -0.16
N LYS A 14 14.79 -5.13 -0.51
CA LYS A 14 14.21 -4.19 -1.44
C LYS A 14 14.33 -2.92 -0.67
N HIS A 15 15.26 -2.06 -1.09
CA HIS A 15 15.34 -0.69 -0.63
C HIS A 15 13.91 -0.15 -0.65
N VAL A 16 13.33 0.01 0.54
CA VAL A 16 12.03 0.64 0.65
C VAL A 16 12.29 2.08 0.26
N ASN A 17 11.73 2.50 -0.87
CA ASN A 17 11.86 3.86 -1.34
C ASN A 17 10.99 4.73 -0.42
N HIS A 18 11.60 5.19 0.67
CA HIS A 18 10.99 6.14 1.58
C HIS A 18 10.90 7.48 0.85
N ASN A 19 9.67 7.87 0.52
CA ASN A 19 9.37 9.19 0.00
C ASN A 19 8.65 9.96 1.11
N PRO A 20 9.37 10.79 1.89
CA PRO A 20 8.79 11.52 3.01
C PRO A 20 7.59 12.40 2.61
N GLN A 21 7.58 12.91 1.37
CA GLN A 21 6.45 13.71 0.88
C GLN A 21 5.20 12.84 0.69
N ALA A 22 5.34 11.68 0.06
CA ALA A 22 4.21 10.76 -0.12
C ALA A 22 3.71 10.18 1.21
N GLU A 23 4.62 9.86 2.12
CA GLU A 23 4.30 9.37 3.47
C GLU A 23 3.60 10.44 4.33
N SER A 24 4.09 11.68 4.31
CA SER A 24 3.47 12.79 5.03
C SER A 24 2.08 13.17 4.50
N VAL A 25 1.87 13.13 3.17
CA VAL A 25 0.53 13.37 2.57
C VAL A 25 -0.46 12.30 3.03
N LYS A 26 -0.05 11.02 3.06
CA LYS A 26 -0.89 9.95 3.60
C LYS A 26 -1.15 10.11 5.10
N ALA A 27 -0.17 10.58 5.87
CA ALA A 27 -0.35 10.82 7.30
C ALA A 27 -1.30 12.00 7.58
N ALA A 28 -1.23 13.07 6.77
CA ALA A 28 -2.05 14.27 6.94
C ALA A 28 -3.50 14.08 6.49
N PHE A 29 -3.72 13.41 5.37
CA PHE A 29 -5.05 13.30 4.74
C PHE A 29 -5.67 11.90 4.86
N GLY A 30 -4.91 10.93 5.40
CA GLY A 30 -5.30 9.53 5.45
C GLY A 30 -5.21 8.84 4.08
N GLU A 31 -5.58 7.56 4.03
CA GLU A 31 -5.79 6.88 2.76
C GLU A 31 -7.05 7.44 2.08
N PRO A 32 -7.03 7.70 0.76
CA PRO A 32 -8.20 8.17 0.05
C PRO A 32 -9.30 7.12 0.16
N LYS A 33 -10.31 7.42 1.00
CA LYS A 33 -11.52 6.60 1.10
C LYS A 33 -12.39 6.86 -0.12
N ALA A 34 -12.85 5.79 -0.75
CA ALA A 34 -13.92 5.91 -1.72
C ALA A 34 -15.11 6.60 -1.03
N LYS A 35 -15.59 7.70 -1.62
CA LYS A 35 -16.84 8.31 -1.17
C LYS A 35 -17.97 7.31 -1.41
N GLU A 36 -18.92 7.25 -0.49
CA GLU A 36 -20.16 6.51 -0.73
C GLU A 36 -20.83 7.06 -1.98
N TYR A 37 -21.33 6.17 -2.83
CA TYR A 37 -21.97 6.56 -4.07
C TYR A 37 -23.18 7.46 -3.79
N ASN A 38 -23.10 8.72 -4.21
CA ASN A 38 -24.17 9.69 -4.10
C ASN A 38 -24.72 10.03 -5.49
N PRO A 39 -25.98 9.69 -5.81
CA PRO A 39 -26.58 10.01 -7.11
C PRO A 39 -26.71 11.52 -7.38
N LYS A 40 -26.53 12.38 -6.36
CA LYS A 40 -26.47 13.83 -6.55
C LYS A 40 -25.12 14.33 -7.08
N ASP A 41 -24.04 13.54 -6.95
CA ASP A 41 -22.71 13.92 -7.44
C ASP A 41 -22.64 13.93 -8.98
N PHE A 42 -23.58 13.25 -9.64
CA PHE A 42 -23.68 13.14 -11.10
C PHE A 42 -24.79 14.02 -11.70
N LYS A 43 -25.30 15.02 -10.98
CA LYS A 43 -26.25 15.97 -11.56
C LYS A 43 -25.52 16.92 -12.52
N ILE A 44 -25.81 16.75 -13.80
CA ILE A 44 -25.46 17.64 -14.92
C ILE A 44 -26.36 18.87 -14.86
#